data_AF-A0A7E6EHR7-F1
#
_entry.id   AF-A0A7E6EHR7-F1
#
_cell.length_a   1.000
_cell.length_b   1.000
_cell.length_c   1.000
_cell.angle_alpha   90.00
_cell.angle_beta   90.00
_cell.angle_gamma   90.00
#
_symmetry.space_group_name_H-M   'P 1'
#
loop_
_entity.id
_entity.type
_entity.pdbx_description
1 polymer ?
#
loop_
_entity_poly.entity_id
_entity_poly.type
_entity_poly.pdbx_seq_one_letter_code
_entity_poly.pdbx_strand_id
1 'polypeptide(L)' 'MKVGHPSCLNFADHMVGVIKTYSWQCIECKSCTVCGTSDNDLLFCDDCDRGYHMYCLRPALLQPPDGF' A
#
# COMPACT_ATOMS: atom_id res chain seq x y z
N MET A 1 9.05 -11.53 -10.59
CA MET A 1 9.30 -10.22 -9.96
C MET A 1 8.83 -9.15 -10.93
N LYS A 2 7.78 -8.40 -10.59
CA LYS A 2 7.28 -7.32 -11.46
C LYS A 2 8.10 -6.05 -11.22
N VAL A 3 8.42 -5.34 -12.29
CA VAL A 3 9.16 -4.08 -12.26
C VAL A 3 8.33 -3.01 -12.97
N GLY A 4 8.39 -1.78 -12.48
CA GLY A 4 7.69 -0.65 -13.09
C GLY A 4 8.47 0.62 -12.85
N HIS A 5 8.50 1.51 -13.83
CA HIS A 5 9.03 2.86 -13.61
C HIS A 5 8.12 3.59 -12.62
N PRO A 6 8.66 4.31 -11.62
CA PRO A 6 7.84 5.03 -10.67
C PRO A 6 6.84 6.00 -11.32
N SER A 7 7.23 6.65 -12.42
CA SER A 7 6.36 7.52 -13.21
C SER A 7 5.22 6.77 -13.91
N CYS A 8 5.45 5.52 -14.37
CA CYS A 8 4.40 4.70 -14.96
C CYS A 8 3.43 4.12 -13.92
N LEU A 9 3.86 4.02 -12.65
CA LEU A 9 3.05 3.59 -11.52
C LEU A 9 2.34 4.76 -10.81
N ASN A 10 2.52 5.99 -11.30
CA ASN A 10 2.01 7.23 -10.70
C ASN A 10 2.46 7.43 -9.24
N PHE A 11 3.67 6.99 -8.89
CA PHE A 11 4.21 7.25 -7.56
C PHE A 11 4.71 8.68 -7.46
N ALA A 12 4.37 9.34 -6.34
CA ALA A 12 4.93 10.63 -5.99
C ALA A 12 6.43 10.51 -5.70
N ASP A 13 7.19 11.57 -5.99
CA ASP A 13 8.66 11.56 -5.88
C ASP A 13 9.15 11.22 -4.47
N HIS A 14 8.44 11.68 -3.43
CA HIS A 14 8.78 11.41 -2.04
C HIS A 14 8.61 9.93 -1.67
N MET A 15 7.66 9.24 -2.31
CA MET A 15 7.40 7.81 -2.08
C MET A 15 8.49 6.93 -2.70
N VAL A 16 9.10 7.33 -3.82
CA VAL A 16 10.08 6.51 -4.56
C VAL A 16 11.29 6.13 -3.71
N GLY A 17 11.77 7.04 -2.87
CA GLY A 17 12.83 6.74 -1.91
C GLY A 17 12.40 5.71 -0.87
N VAL A 18 11.17 5.83 -0.38
CA VAL A 18 10.61 5.00 0.69
C VAL A 18 10.38 3.56 0.23
N ILE A 19 9.76 3.34 -0.93
CA ILE A 19 9.45 1.98 -1.42
C ILE A 19 10.71 1.15 -1.73
N LYS A 20 11.86 1.80 -1.95
CA LYS A 20 13.14 1.13 -2.15
C LYS A 20 13.79 0.65 -0.85
N THR A 21 13.31 1.10 0.31
CA THR A 21 13.89 0.73 1.62
C THR A 21 13.42 -0.64 2.12
N TYR A 22 12.47 -1.27 1.43
CA TYR A 22 11.94 -2.57 1.81
C TYR A 22 11.44 -3.34 0.57
N SER A 23 11.04 -4.60 0.76
CA SER A 23 10.54 -5.46 -0.32
C SER A 23 9.15 -5.04 -0.79
N TRP A 24 9.09 -4.01 -1.63
CA TRP A 24 7.85 -3.53 -2.24
C TRP A 24 7.14 -4.64 -3.03
N GLN A 25 5.82 -4.72 -2.88
CA GLN A 25 4.94 -5.64 -3.61
C GLN A 25 4.14 -4.87 -4.66
N CYS A 26 3.96 -5.42 -5.86
CA CYS A 26 3.04 -4.83 -6.83
C CYS A 26 1.57 -4.97 -6.41
N ILE A 27 0.65 -4.24 -7.06
CA ILE A 27 -0.77 -4.19 -6.69
C ILE A 27 -1.43 -5.58 -6.58
N GLU A 28 -1.10 -6.50 -7.49
CA GLU A 28 -1.65 -7.88 -7.46
C GLU A 28 -1.05 -8.78 -6.37
N CYS A 29 0.12 -8.41 -5.84
CA CYS A 29 0.79 -9.19 -4.80
C CYS A 29 0.71 -8.51 -3.42
N LYS A 30 0.02 -7.37 -3.30
CA LYS A 30 -0.01 -6.58 -2.08
C LYS A 30 -0.72 -7.34 -0.98
N SER A 31 -0.08 -7.44 0.18
CA SER A 31 -0.65 -8.02 1.39
C SER A 31 -0.71 -6.99 2.52
N CYS A 32 -1.65 -7.17 3.45
CA CYS A 32 -1.71 -6.36 4.65
C CYS A 32 -0.43 -6.52 5.48
N THR A 33 0.15 -5.40 5.87
CA THR A 33 1.38 -5.36 6.68
C THR A 33 1.18 -5.93 8.08
N VAL A 34 -0.07 -6.00 8.57
CA VAL A 34 -0.41 -6.46 9.92
C VAL A 34 -0.66 -7.97 9.96
N CYS A 35 -1.52 -8.49 9.09
CA CYS A 35 -1.93 -9.90 9.10
C CYS A 35 -1.28 -10.75 8.00
N GLY A 36 -0.66 -10.12 6.99
CA GLY A 36 0.05 -10.83 5.91
C GLY A 36 -0.84 -11.38 4.79
N THR A 37 -2.16 -11.13 4.82
CA THR A 37 -3.11 -11.65 3.82
C THR A 37 -3.50 -10.58 2.79
N SER A 38 -3.98 -11.00 1.61
CA SER A 38 -4.28 -10.13 0.44
C SER A 38 -5.75 -10.18 0.01
N ASP A 39 -6.63 -10.44 0.96
CA ASP A 39 -8.09 -10.45 0.85
C ASP A 39 -8.68 -9.03 0.66
N ASN A 40 -9.99 -8.95 0.41
CA ASN A 40 -10.69 -7.72 0.01
C ASN A 40 -10.53 -6.56 1.03
N ASP A 41 -10.80 -5.33 0.58
CA ASP A 41 -10.77 -4.10 1.39
C ASP A 41 -9.38 -3.71 1.93
N LEU A 42 -8.38 -3.82 1.06
CA LEU A 42 -7.00 -3.44 1.34
C LEU A 42 -6.75 -1.98 0.93
N LEU A 43 -6.43 -1.13 1.90
CA LEU A 43 -6.00 0.25 1.67
C LEU A 43 -4.51 0.30 1.34
N PHE A 44 -4.12 1.23 0.47
CA PHE A 44 -2.72 1.53 0.18
C PHE A 44 -2.35 2.90 0.77
N CYS A 45 -1.19 2.98 1.41
CA CYS A 45 -0.72 4.23 1.98
C CYS A 45 -0.10 5.13 0.90
N ASP A 46 -0.54 6.38 0.78
CA ASP A 46 -0.06 7.32 -0.25
C ASP A 46 1.37 7.86 -0.05
N ASP A 47 2.02 7.53 1.08
CA ASP A 47 3.42 7.92 1.33
C ASP A 47 4.41 6.75 1.20
N CYS A 48 3.92 5.52 1.33
CA CYS A 48 4.79 4.36 1.34
C CYS A 48 4.28 3.18 0.52
N ASP A 49 3.07 3.17 0.01
CA ASP A 49 2.44 2.09 -0.76
C ASP A 49 2.33 0.75 -0.01
N ARG A 50 2.38 0.74 1.32
CA ARG A 50 2.09 -0.46 2.11
C ARG A 50 0.58 -0.72 2.16
N GLY A 51 0.22 -2.00 2.14
CA GLY A 51 -1.16 -2.47 2.24
C GLY A 51 -1.63 -2.59 3.70
N TYR A 52 -2.87 -2.19 3.98
CA TYR A 52 -3.52 -2.34 5.28
C TYR A 52 -5.01 -2.64 5.13
N HIS A 53 -5.51 -3.71 5.73
CA HIS A 53 -6.95 -3.87 5.85
C HIS A 53 -7.50 -2.87 6.84
N MET A 54 -8.66 -2.32 6.54
CA MET A 54 -9.32 -1.33 7.40
C MET A 54 -9.57 -1.84 8.83
N TYR A 55 -9.90 -3.13 8.97
CA TYR A 55 -10.15 -3.78 10.25
C TYR A 55 -8.87 -4.13 11.03
N CYS A 56 -7.72 -4.20 10.35
CA CYS A 56 -6.41 -4.42 10.96
C CYS A 56 -5.82 -3.15 11.58
N LEU A 57 -6.35 -1.98 11.23
CA LEU A 57 -5.94 -0.70 11.79
C LEU A 57 -6.40 -0.54 13.25
N ARG A 58 -5.77 0.40 13.97
CA ARG A 58 -6.09 0.76 15.36
C ARG A 58 -6.13 2.29 15.51
N PRO A 59 -7.33 2.89 15.65
CA PRO A 59 -8.65 2.26 15.62
C PRO A 59 -8.99 1.65 14.24
N ALA A 60 -9.89 0.66 14.22
CA ALA A 60 -10.35 0.06 12.97
C ALA A 60 -11.21 1.08 12.20
N LEU A 61 -11.05 1.11 10.88
CA LEU A 61 -11.86 1.95 10.00
C LEU A 61 -13.06 1.16 9.47
N LEU A 62 -14.21 1.83 9.38
CA LEU A 62 -15.46 1.24 8.89
C LEU A 62 -15.75 1.59 7.42
N GLN A 63 -15.21 2.71 6.95
CA GLN A 63 -15.24 3.15 5.55
C GLN A 63 -13.84 3.60 5.12
N PRO A 64 -13.48 3.47 3.82
CA PRO A 64 -12.26 4.07 3.32
C PRO A 64 -12.20 5.55 3.71
N PRO A 65 -11.03 6.08 4.11
CA PRO A 65 -10.89 7.51 4.32
C PRO A 65 -11.31 8.27 3.06
N ASP A 66 -12.00 9.40 3.24
CA ASP A 66 -12.19 10.32 2.13
C ASP A 66 -10.80 10.76 1.65
N GLY A 67 -10.54 10.66 0.34
CA GLY A 67 -9.25 11.03 -0.23
C GLY A 67 -8.93 12.51 0.01
N PHE A 68 -7.65 12.82 0.20
CA PHE A 68 -7.12 14.18 0.16
C PHE A 68 -6.58 14.50 -1.23
#